data_AF-A0A9D7LG27-F1
#
_entry.id   AF-A0A9D7LG27-F1
#
_cell.length_a   1.000
_cell.length_b   1.000
_cell.length_c   1.000
_cell.angle_alpha   90.00
_cell.angle_beta   90.00
_cell.angle_gamma   90.00
#
_symmetry.space_group_name_H-M   'P 1'
#
loop_
_entity.id
_entity.type
_entity.pdbx_description
1 polymer ?
#
loop_
_entity_poly.entity_id
_entity_poly.type
_entity_poly.pdbx_seq_one_letter_code
_entity_poly.pdbx_strand_id
1 'polypeptide(L)'
;MGAQLPLALGFGMVTGGLLDRRPLTDPTTTARPSTSVPSSPSSPVNLALANPVELCPDSVIGDRDVPSIPFGDLGENFVASRQLVPTTVPVSAVLCTYQIVTFAEGRLIPTPSVGANHPLHSAVRVRAGLDRLAKDLSRLPAGDMTQRVCTLMAGAVNVMLLRLDYAAGGTVWVKTETDVNGCMPATNGSFVTTRYLGEAFALVSQAGAWQERWPTTWPPSWLPADRP
;
A
#
# COMPACT_ATOMS: atom_id res chain seq x y z
N MET A 1 -4.76 13.99 -56.56
CA MET A 1 -6.14 14.21 -56.07
C MET A 1 -6.06 14.18 -54.56
N GLY A 2 -6.11 15.36 -53.94
CA GLY A 2 -5.91 15.55 -52.50
C GLY A 2 -7.22 15.74 -51.76
N ALA A 3 -7.19 15.49 -50.46
CA ALA A 3 -8.15 16.04 -49.51
C ALA A 3 -7.40 16.32 -48.19
N GLN A 4 -7.20 17.61 -47.92
CA GLN A 4 -6.70 18.15 -46.66
C GLN A 4 -7.87 18.31 -45.68
N LEU A 5 -7.67 17.94 -44.42
CA LEU A 5 -8.60 18.21 -43.31
C LEU A 5 -8.03 19.37 -42.46
N PRO A 6 -8.87 20.34 -42.04
CA PRO A 6 -8.40 21.53 -41.35
C PRO A 6 -8.22 21.33 -39.84
N LEU A 7 -7.13 21.92 -39.34
CA LEU A 7 -6.88 22.27 -37.94
C LEU A 7 -7.84 23.37 -37.49
N ALA A 8 -8.46 23.19 -36.32
CA ALA A 8 -9.14 24.26 -35.60
C ALA A 8 -8.42 24.51 -34.26
N LEU A 9 -7.65 25.60 -34.23
CA LEU A 9 -7.07 26.21 -33.04
C LEU A 9 -8.11 27.14 -32.41
N GLY A 10 -8.52 26.86 -31.18
CA GLY A 10 -9.35 27.76 -30.37
C GLY A 10 -8.50 28.41 -29.27
N PHE A 11 -8.04 29.64 -29.51
CA PHE A 11 -7.46 30.51 -28.49
C PHE A 11 -8.58 31.27 -27.76
N GLY A 12 -8.77 31.00 -26.47
CA GLY A 12 -9.59 31.82 -25.59
C GLY A 12 -8.73 32.77 -24.77
N MET A 13 -8.61 34.02 -25.21
CA MET A 13 -8.14 35.14 -24.39
C MET A 13 -9.20 35.45 -23.33
N VAL A 14 -8.79 35.53 -22.06
CA VAL A 14 -9.56 36.24 -21.03
C VAL A 14 -8.70 37.38 -20.49
N THR A 15 -9.20 38.58 -20.72
CA THR A 15 -8.66 39.88 -20.34
C THR A 15 -8.95 40.22 -18.88
N GLY A 16 -8.11 41.10 -18.33
CA GLY A 16 -8.01 41.43 -16.92
C GLY A 16 -9.23 42.10 -16.27
N GLY A 17 -9.25 42.01 -14.94
CA GLY A 17 -10.06 42.81 -14.03
C GLY A 17 -9.13 43.39 -12.95
N LEU A 18 -9.09 44.72 -12.92
CA LEU A 18 -8.21 45.57 -12.14
C LEU A 18 -8.84 45.85 -10.75
N LEU A 19 -8.01 45.81 -9.70
CA LEU A 19 -8.09 46.53 -8.42
C LEU A 19 -9.43 46.60 -7.65
N ASP A 20 -9.44 46.02 -6.46
CA ASP A 20 -10.01 46.73 -5.31
C ASP A 20 -9.16 46.54 -4.04
N ARG A 21 -9.08 47.62 -3.28
CA ARG A 21 -8.09 47.92 -2.24
C ARG A 21 -8.86 48.34 -1.00
N ARG A 22 -8.65 47.67 0.15
CA ARG A 22 -8.84 48.10 1.57
C ARG A 22 -9.36 46.93 2.44
N PRO A 23 -9.32 47.02 3.79
CA PRO A 23 -8.29 47.60 4.67
C PRO A 23 -7.82 46.60 5.75
N LEU A 24 -6.68 46.93 6.35
CA LEU A 24 -6.11 46.33 7.56
C LEU A 24 -7.12 46.35 8.72
N THR A 25 -7.42 45.19 9.32
CA THR A 25 -7.91 45.09 10.71
C THR A 25 -7.37 43.81 11.33
N ASP A 26 -6.40 43.99 12.23
CA ASP A 26 -5.99 43.02 13.24
C ASP A 26 -7.09 42.93 14.30
N PRO A 27 -7.49 41.71 14.67
CA PRO A 27 -7.72 41.43 16.08
C PRO A 27 -6.79 40.31 16.55
N THR A 28 -5.83 40.71 17.39
CA THR A 28 -5.07 39.84 18.29
C THR A 28 -5.99 38.83 18.98
N THR A 29 -6.06 37.62 18.42
CA THR A 29 -6.60 36.45 19.11
C THR A 29 -5.43 35.79 19.80
N THR A 30 -5.31 36.00 21.11
CA THR A 30 -4.43 35.24 21.99
C THR A 30 -4.90 33.78 21.98
N ALA A 31 -4.42 33.01 21.00
CA ALA A 31 -4.57 31.58 20.95
C ALA A 31 -3.75 30.97 22.10
N ARG A 32 -4.45 30.37 23.05
CA ARG A 32 -3.87 29.57 24.11
C ARG A 32 -3.07 28.44 23.46
N PRO A 33 -1.76 28.29 23.73
CA PRO A 33 -1.00 27.17 23.20
C PRO A 33 -1.61 25.88 23.75
N SER A 34 -2.28 25.14 22.87
CA SER A 34 -2.63 23.76 23.14
C SER A 34 -1.33 22.99 23.03
N THR A 35 -0.70 22.76 24.17
CA THR A 35 0.43 21.83 24.31
C THR A 35 -0.11 20.44 23.99
N SER A 36 -0.14 20.09 22.70
CA SER A 36 -0.26 18.71 22.26
C SER A 36 0.96 17.99 22.79
N VAL A 37 0.79 17.30 23.91
CA VAL A 37 1.80 16.41 24.48
C VAL A 37 2.15 15.41 23.38
N PRO A 38 3.41 15.35 22.90
CA PRO A 38 3.81 14.32 21.97
C PRO A 38 3.66 12.97 22.69
N SER A 39 2.71 12.16 22.23
CA SER A 39 2.56 10.78 22.67
C SER A 39 3.91 10.10 22.54
N SER A 40 4.49 9.71 23.67
CA SER A 40 5.78 9.02 23.69
C SER A 40 5.72 7.79 22.79
N PRO A 41 6.77 7.50 22.02
CA PRO A 41 6.81 6.31 21.17
C PRO A 41 6.57 5.10 22.07
N SER A 42 5.48 4.38 21.78
CA SER A 42 5.08 3.19 22.52
C SER A 42 6.26 2.22 22.53
N SER A 43 6.72 1.81 23.72
CA SER A 43 7.80 0.83 23.82
C SER A 43 7.48 -0.42 22.98
N PRO A 44 8.47 -1.04 22.32
CA PRO A 44 8.26 -2.15 21.39
C PRO A 44 7.53 -3.36 22.00
N VAL A 45 7.64 -3.54 23.33
CA VAL A 45 6.92 -4.58 24.08
C VAL A 45 5.40 -4.37 24.06
N ASN A 46 4.92 -3.13 24.05
CA ASN A 46 3.49 -2.85 24.01
C ASN A 46 2.89 -3.06 22.61
N LEU A 47 3.68 -2.90 21.54
CA LEU A 47 3.22 -3.13 20.16
C LEU A 47 2.92 -4.61 19.88
N ALA A 48 3.68 -5.51 20.48
CA ALA A 48 3.45 -6.96 20.36
C ALA A 48 2.14 -7.41 21.02
N LEU A 49 1.69 -6.70 22.06
CA LEU A 49 0.48 -7.01 22.84
C LEU A 49 -0.75 -6.21 22.40
N ALA A 50 -0.57 -5.15 21.61
CA ALA A 50 -1.66 -4.31 21.15
C ALA A 50 -2.71 -5.10 20.35
N ASN A 51 -3.97 -4.65 20.39
CA ASN A 51 -5.02 -5.23 19.58
C ASN A 51 -4.70 -4.98 18.09
N PRO A 52 -4.68 -6.01 17.22
CA PRO A 52 -4.36 -5.82 15.80
C PRO A 52 -5.26 -4.80 15.09
N VAL A 53 -6.52 -4.69 15.50
CA VAL A 53 -7.48 -3.72 14.94
C VAL A 53 -7.02 -2.28 15.15
N GLU A 54 -6.47 -1.97 16.32
CA GLU A 54 -6.00 -0.61 16.70
C GLU A 54 -4.71 -0.22 15.97
N LEU A 55 -4.00 -1.19 15.38
CA LEU A 55 -2.75 -0.95 14.63
C LEU A 55 -2.99 -0.69 13.14
N CYS A 56 -4.21 -0.99 12.66
CA CYS A 56 -4.63 -0.79 11.29
C CYS A 56 -5.32 0.58 11.14
N PRO A 57 -5.16 1.27 10.00
CA PRO A 57 -6.06 2.36 9.64
C PRO A 57 -7.51 1.89 9.69
N ASP A 58 -8.41 2.71 10.25
CA ASP A 58 -9.85 2.38 10.30
C ASP A 58 -10.45 2.21 8.91
N SER A 59 -9.87 2.87 7.91
CA SER A 59 -10.29 2.79 6.52
C SER A 59 -9.19 3.21 5.56
N VAL A 60 -9.35 2.88 4.27
CA VAL A 60 -8.45 3.30 3.18
C VAL A 60 -9.26 3.88 2.02
N ILE A 61 -8.75 4.93 1.38
CA ILE A 61 -9.39 5.55 0.22
C ILE A 61 -8.77 4.97 -1.06
N GLY A 62 -9.49 4.04 -1.67
CA GLY A 62 -9.10 3.34 -2.91
C GLY A 62 -7.60 2.99 -2.98
N ASP A 63 -7.03 3.12 -4.18
CA ASP A 63 -5.67 2.67 -4.45
C ASP A 63 -4.58 3.64 -3.96
N ARG A 64 -4.95 4.83 -3.47
CA ARG A 64 -4.03 5.98 -3.31
C ARG A 64 -3.59 6.29 -1.87
N ASP A 65 -4.37 5.92 -0.86
CA ASP A 65 -4.14 6.39 0.52
C ASP A 65 -3.55 5.33 1.46
N VAL A 66 -2.49 4.65 1.02
CA VAL A 66 -1.67 3.87 1.94
C VAL A 66 -0.54 4.76 2.44
N PRO A 67 -0.17 4.74 3.74
CA PRO A 67 1.02 5.41 4.23
C PRO A 67 2.24 4.96 3.41
N SER A 68 2.65 5.82 2.49
CA SER A 68 3.54 5.48 1.37
C SER A 68 5.02 5.56 1.72
N ILE A 69 5.35 5.80 3.00
CA ILE A 69 6.72 6.04 3.40
C ILE A 69 6.98 5.29 4.71
N PRO A 70 7.93 4.35 4.71
CA PRO A 70 8.47 3.81 5.94
C PRO A 70 8.91 4.94 6.87
N PHE A 71 8.59 4.86 8.15
CA PHE A 71 8.92 5.91 9.11
C PHE A 71 9.73 5.36 10.28
N GLY A 72 10.50 6.22 10.93
CA GLY A 72 11.37 5.85 12.07
C GLY A 72 12.70 5.22 11.65
N ASP A 73 13.44 4.71 12.63
CA ASP A 73 14.73 4.06 12.41
C ASP A 73 14.53 2.60 11.97
N LEU A 74 14.94 2.30 10.74
CA LEU A 74 14.84 0.98 10.10
C LEU A 74 16.20 0.29 9.95
N GLY A 75 17.24 0.86 10.56
CA GLY A 75 18.62 0.44 10.45
C GLY A 75 19.34 1.05 9.23
N GLU A 76 20.66 1.17 9.34
CA GLU A 76 21.51 1.92 8.39
C GLU A 76 21.54 1.34 6.96
N ASN A 77 21.16 0.08 6.79
CA ASN A 77 21.27 -0.63 5.51
C ASN A 77 19.97 -0.68 4.70
N PHE A 78 18.86 -0.18 5.25
CA PHE A 78 17.58 -0.19 4.53
C PHE A 78 17.43 1.06 3.66
N VAL A 79 17.23 0.83 2.36
CA VAL A 79 16.91 1.89 1.39
C VAL A 79 15.53 1.61 0.82
N ALA A 80 14.54 2.40 1.21
CA ALA A 80 13.12 2.17 0.89
C ALA A 80 12.82 2.07 -0.61
N SER A 81 13.64 2.69 -1.47
CA SER A 81 13.51 2.62 -2.94
C SER A 81 14.18 1.42 -3.58
N ARG A 82 14.94 0.61 -2.83
CA ARG A 82 15.68 -0.56 -3.33
C ARG A 82 15.16 -1.89 -2.83
N GLN A 83 14.41 -1.88 -1.74
CA GLN A 83 13.90 -3.08 -1.09
C GLN A 83 12.49 -2.83 -0.57
N LEU A 84 11.66 -3.87 -0.59
CA LEU A 84 10.30 -3.78 -0.06
C LEU A 84 10.29 -3.62 1.47
N VAL A 85 11.16 -4.37 2.16
CA VAL A 85 11.31 -4.33 3.62
C VAL A 85 12.79 -4.52 4.01
N PRO A 86 13.23 -4.07 5.20
CA PRO A 86 14.52 -4.42 5.78
C PRO A 86 14.76 -5.92 5.90
N THR A 87 16.02 -6.34 5.83
CA THR A 87 16.44 -7.74 6.10
C THR A 87 16.36 -8.10 7.58
N THR A 88 16.31 -7.11 8.47
CA THR A 88 16.12 -7.29 9.91
C THR A 88 14.76 -7.91 10.20
N VAL A 89 14.69 -8.81 11.19
CA VAL A 89 13.44 -9.45 11.59
C VAL A 89 12.56 -8.42 12.33
N PRO A 90 11.29 -8.20 11.91
CA PRO A 90 10.38 -7.32 12.62
C PRO A 90 9.98 -7.94 13.96
N VAL A 91 9.72 -7.09 14.97
CA VAL A 91 9.25 -7.53 16.30
C VAL A 91 7.74 -7.76 16.33
N SER A 92 7.01 -7.17 15.40
CA SER A 92 5.56 -7.31 15.26
C SER A 92 5.18 -7.19 13.78
N ALA A 93 4.18 -7.97 13.37
CA ALA A 93 3.56 -7.82 12.07
C ALA A 93 2.05 -7.99 12.16
N VAL A 94 1.32 -7.12 11.47
CA VAL A 94 -0.15 -7.12 11.41
C VAL A 94 -0.59 -6.97 9.97
N LEU A 95 -1.47 -7.87 9.53
CA LEU A 95 -2.12 -7.81 8.23
C LEU A 95 -3.51 -7.19 8.39
N CYS A 96 -3.73 -6.04 7.76
CA CYS A 96 -5.00 -5.35 7.66
C CYS A 96 -5.61 -5.66 6.29
N THR A 97 -6.90 -6.01 6.25
CA THR A 97 -7.63 -6.28 5.00
C THR A 97 -8.80 -5.32 4.90
N TYR A 98 -8.98 -4.74 3.73
CA TYR A 98 -10.06 -3.82 3.39
C TYR A 98 -10.78 -4.37 2.18
N GLN A 99 -12.07 -4.63 2.33
CA GLN A 99 -12.86 -5.20 1.25
C GLN A 99 -13.23 -4.10 0.26
N ILE A 100 -12.74 -4.22 -0.98
CA ILE A 100 -13.05 -3.24 -2.03
C ILE A 100 -14.39 -3.61 -2.61
N VAL A 101 -14.54 -4.82 -3.16
CA VAL A 101 -15.78 -5.27 -3.84
C VAL A 101 -16.52 -6.33 -3.04
N THR A 102 -17.85 -6.30 -3.14
CA THR A 102 -18.72 -7.36 -2.61
C THR A 102 -19.48 -8.00 -3.77
N PHE A 103 -19.43 -9.33 -3.83
CA PHE A 103 -20.26 -10.10 -4.75
C PHE A 103 -21.56 -10.46 -4.03
N ALA A 104 -22.64 -9.74 -4.33
CA ALA A 104 -23.97 -10.11 -3.86
C ALA A 104 -24.67 -10.91 -4.98
N GLU A 105 -25.14 -12.11 -4.66
CA GLU A 105 -26.07 -12.88 -5.51
C GLU A 105 -25.56 -13.16 -6.93
N GLY A 106 -24.26 -13.42 -7.09
CA GLY A 106 -23.64 -13.69 -8.40
C GLY A 106 -23.62 -12.47 -9.34
N ARG A 107 -24.01 -11.29 -8.85
CA ARG A 107 -23.83 -10.02 -9.54
C ARG A 107 -22.66 -9.27 -8.91
N LEU A 108 -21.73 -8.84 -9.77
CA LEU A 108 -20.79 -7.79 -9.42
C LEU A 108 -21.62 -6.53 -9.16
N ILE A 109 -21.76 -6.17 -7.88
CA ILE A 109 -22.18 -4.82 -7.52
C ILE A 109 -20.86 -4.06 -7.36
N PRO A 110 -20.51 -3.17 -8.31
CA PRO A 110 -19.36 -2.30 -8.12
C PRO A 110 -19.63 -1.50 -6.85
N THR A 111 -18.78 -1.68 -5.85
CA THR A 111 -18.66 -0.72 -4.76
C THR A 111 -18.31 0.64 -5.37
N PRO A 112 -18.84 1.72 -4.77
CA PRO A 112 -18.89 3.02 -5.42
C PRO A 112 -17.47 3.50 -5.78
N SER A 113 -17.39 4.13 -6.95
CA SER A 113 -16.48 5.19 -7.39
C SER A 113 -15.05 5.24 -6.83
N VAL A 114 -14.07 5.41 -7.72
CA VAL A 114 -12.71 5.87 -7.40
C VAL A 114 -12.76 6.96 -6.32
N GLY A 115 -12.12 6.72 -5.17
CA GLY A 115 -12.17 7.60 -4.01
C GLY A 115 -13.18 7.22 -2.91
N ALA A 116 -13.84 6.07 -3.01
CA ALA A 116 -14.62 5.53 -1.90
C ALA A 116 -13.73 5.12 -0.72
N ASN A 117 -14.28 5.29 0.48
CA ASN A 117 -13.65 4.87 1.70
C ASN A 117 -14.01 3.41 2.01
N HIS A 118 -12.99 2.55 2.12
CA HIS A 118 -13.15 1.14 2.42
C HIS A 118 -12.82 0.90 3.89
N PRO A 119 -13.81 0.55 4.74
CA PRO A 119 -13.55 0.29 6.15
C PRO A 119 -12.70 -0.96 6.33
N LEU A 120 -11.96 -1.01 7.45
CA LEU A 120 -11.24 -2.19 7.87
C LEU A 120 -12.19 -3.39 7.97
N HIS A 121 -11.92 -4.43 7.19
CA HIS A 121 -12.69 -5.66 7.20
C HIS A 121 -12.17 -6.64 8.25
N SER A 122 -10.84 -6.81 8.32
CA SER A 122 -10.20 -7.69 9.29
C SER A 122 -8.76 -7.27 9.58
N ALA A 123 -8.29 -7.56 10.79
CA ALA A 123 -6.90 -7.38 11.20
C ALA A 123 -6.37 -8.67 11.85
N VAL A 124 -5.23 -9.16 11.38
CA VAL A 124 -4.63 -10.43 11.83
C VAL A 124 -3.18 -10.22 12.20
N ARG A 125 -2.80 -10.62 13.41
CA ARG A 125 -1.40 -10.63 13.86
C ARG A 125 -0.68 -11.84 13.30
N VAL A 126 0.51 -11.63 12.73
CA VAL A 126 1.41 -12.71 12.30
C VAL A 126 2.19 -13.20 13.51
N ARG A 127 1.85 -14.39 14.01
CA ARG A 127 2.40 -14.97 15.25
C ARG A 127 3.65 -15.83 15.03
N ALA A 128 3.91 -16.24 13.79
CA ALA A 128 5.03 -17.11 13.45
C ALA A 128 5.59 -16.80 12.04
N GLY A 129 6.88 -17.08 11.85
CA GLY A 129 7.56 -16.96 10.56
C GLY A 129 8.02 -15.54 10.20
N LEU A 130 8.20 -14.64 11.18
CA LEU A 130 8.65 -13.26 10.93
C LEU A 130 10.06 -13.19 10.30
N ASP A 131 10.93 -14.13 10.66
CA ASP A 131 12.26 -14.30 10.09
C ASP A 131 12.21 -14.63 8.59
N ARG A 132 11.35 -15.60 8.23
CA ARG A 132 11.09 -16.00 6.84
C ARG A 132 10.39 -14.89 6.07
N LEU A 133 9.43 -14.21 6.69
CA LEU A 133 8.77 -13.03 6.12
C LEU A 133 9.79 -11.95 5.73
N ALA A 134 10.68 -11.57 6.65
CA ALA A 134 11.71 -10.57 6.37
C ALA A 134 12.64 -11.02 5.24
N LYS A 135 13.09 -12.28 5.27
CA LYS A 135 13.94 -12.87 4.24
C LYS A 135 13.27 -12.90 2.85
N ASP A 136 12.00 -13.29 2.78
CA ASP A 136 11.25 -13.41 1.53
C ASP A 136 11.01 -12.04 0.91
N LEU A 137 10.49 -11.09 1.71
CA LEU A 137 10.09 -9.78 1.22
C LEU A 137 11.29 -8.87 0.89
N SER A 138 12.41 -8.97 1.64
CA SER A 138 13.62 -8.17 1.39
C SER A 138 14.36 -8.55 0.10
N ARG A 139 14.11 -9.75 -0.42
CA ARG A 139 14.77 -10.30 -1.62
C ARG A 139 13.94 -10.19 -2.90
N LEU A 140 12.75 -9.62 -2.82
CA LEU A 140 11.91 -9.48 -4.00
C LEU A 140 12.58 -8.55 -5.01
N PRO A 141 12.60 -8.92 -6.30
CA PRO A 141 13.18 -8.07 -7.32
C PRO A 141 12.34 -6.82 -7.50
N ALA A 142 13.00 -5.70 -7.80
CA ALA A 142 12.33 -4.51 -8.26
C ALA A 142 11.50 -4.84 -9.51
N GLY A 143 10.29 -4.30 -9.55
CA GLY A 143 9.45 -4.29 -10.73
C GLY A 143 9.13 -2.86 -11.13
N ASP A 144 8.61 -2.70 -12.33
CA ASP A 144 7.98 -1.47 -12.75
C ASP A 144 6.48 -1.50 -12.43
N MET A 145 5.89 -0.32 -12.27
CA MET A 145 4.43 -0.16 -12.14
C MET A 145 3.73 -0.35 -13.49
N THR A 146 4.42 -0.82 -14.53
CA THR A 146 3.73 -1.15 -15.78
C THR A 146 2.80 -2.30 -15.44
N GLN A 147 1.50 -1.98 -15.40
CA GLN A 147 0.49 -2.99 -15.20
C GLN A 147 0.72 -4.04 -16.27
N ARG A 148 1.06 -5.26 -15.83
CA ARG A 148 0.85 -6.42 -16.68
C ARG A 148 -0.57 -6.30 -17.23
N VAL A 149 -0.75 -6.55 -18.51
CA VAL A 149 -2.08 -6.50 -19.11
C VAL A 149 -2.90 -7.62 -18.48
N CYS A 150 -3.67 -7.26 -17.45
CA CYS A 150 -4.45 -8.22 -16.70
C CYS A 150 -5.87 -8.15 -17.19
N THR A 151 -6.41 -9.33 -17.48
CA THR A 151 -7.78 -9.47 -17.94
C THR A 151 -8.69 -8.95 -16.83
N LEU A 152 -9.37 -7.83 -17.08
CA LEU A 152 -10.27 -7.10 -16.17
C LEU A 152 -11.46 -7.91 -15.62
N MET A 153 -11.49 -9.23 -15.80
CA MET A 153 -12.65 -10.11 -15.57
C MET A 153 -13.12 -10.19 -14.11
N ALA A 154 -12.37 -9.71 -13.10
CA ALA A 154 -12.89 -9.68 -11.72
C ALA A 154 -12.38 -8.55 -10.81
N GLY A 155 -11.45 -7.69 -11.26
CA GLY A 155 -10.94 -6.55 -10.48
C GLY A 155 -10.22 -6.91 -9.17
N ALA A 156 -9.68 -5.89 -8.52
CA ALA A 156 -9.12 -6.00 -7.18
C ALA A 156 -10.24 -6.32 -6.18
N VAL A 157 -10.08 -7.40 -5.41
CA VAL A 157 -11.14 -7.80 -4.46
C VAL A 157 -10.96 -7.13 -3.09
N ASN A 158 -9.72 -7.03 -2.62
CA ASN A 158 -9.35 -6.49 -1.32
C ASN A 158 -8.04 -5.71 -1.42
N VAL A 159 -7.95 -4.58 -0.71
CA VAL A 159 -6.65 -3.97 -0.37
C VAL A 159 -6.13 -4.68 0.87
N MET A 160 -4.86 -5.05 0.87
CA MET A 160 -4.21 -5.64 2.04
C MET A 160 -2.95 -4.86 2.40
N LEU A 161 -2.85 -4.48 3.68
CA LEU A 161 -1.72 -3.76 4.25
C LEU A 161 -1.04 -4.62 5.30
N LEU A 162 0.23 -4.93 5.08
CA LEU A 162 1.08 -5.57 6.07
C LEU A 162 1.90 -4.50 6.78
N ARG A 163 1.59 -4.25 8.05
CA ARG A 163 2.39 -3.46 8.97
C ARG A 163 3.53 -4.30 9.53
N LEU A 164 4.75 -3.77 9.50
CA LEU A 164 5.93 -4.39 10.10
C LEU A 164 6.57 -3.39 11.06
N ASP A 165 6.60 -3.70 12.35
CA ASP A 165 7.23 -2.88 13.37
C ASP A 165 8.62 -3.46 13.73
N TYR A 166 9.61 -2.58 13.89
CA TYR A 166 11.01 -2.93 14.14
C TYR A 166 11.45 -2.51 15.55
N ALA A 167 12.43 -3.22 16.11
CA ALA A 167 12.92 -2.97 17.46
C ALA A 167 13.48 -1.54 17.66
N ALA A 168 14.04 -0.95 16.60
CA ALA A 168 14.55 0.43 16.60
C ALA A 168 13.44 1.50 16.52
N GLY A 169 12.16 1.09 16.52
CA GLY A 169 11.01 2.00 16.47
C GLY A 169 10.55 2.35 15.05
N GLY A 170 11.22 1.82 14.01
CA GLY A 170 10.77 1.97 12.64
C GLY A 170 9.53 1.13 12.31
N THR A 171 8.75 1.59 11.33
CA THR A 171 7.60 0.85 10.78
C THR A 171 7.64 0.89 9.25
N VAL A 172 7.39 -0.26 8.63
CA VAL A 172 7.19 -0.39 7.18
C VAL A 172 5.77 -0.86 6.91
N TRP A 173 5.13 -0.25 5.93
CA TRP A 173 3.86 -0.74 5.37
C TRP A 173 4.13 -1.38 4.02
N VAL A 174 3.57 -2.57 3.79
CA VAL A 174 3.57 -3.24 2.50
C VAL A 174 2.12 -3.35 2.02
N LYS A 175 1.81 -2.67 0.94
CA LYS A 175 0.52 -2.74 0.24
C LYS A 175 0.57 -3.82 -0.82
N THR A 176 -0.50 -4.58 -0.94
CA THR A 176 -0.85 -5.29 -2.17
C THR A 176 -2.38 -5.37 -2.29
N GLU A 177 -2.86 -5.89 -3.41
CA GLU A 177 -4.29 -6.07 -3.66
C GLU A 177 -4.52 -7.53 -4.08
N THR A 178 -5.62 -8.15 -3.64
CA THR A 178 -5.99 -9.47 -4.17
C THR A 178 -6.55 -9.31 -5.57
N ASP A 179 -6.04 -10.09 -6.51
CA ASP A 179 -6.53 -10.13 -7.88
C ASP A 179 -6.58 -11.58 -8.35
N VAL A 180 -7.65 -11.93 -9.05
CA VAL A 180 -7.88 -13.31 -9.50
C VAL A 180 -6.82 -13.78 -10.51
N ASN A 181 -6.18 -12.85 -11.21
CA ASN A 181 -5.12 -13.15 -12.17
C ASN A 181 -3.72 -13.08 -11.54
N GLY A 182 -3.61 -12.77 -10.25
CA GLY A 182 -2.33 -12.65 -9.56
C GLY A 182 -1.45 -11.54 -10.13
N CYS A 183 -2.04 -10.43 -10.54
CA CYS A 183 -1.34 -9.38 -11.25
C CYS A 183 -0.91 -8.19 -10.40
N MET A 184 -1.52 -8.04 -9.22
CA MET A 184 -1.36 -6.82 -8.47
C MET A 184 0.04 -6.71 -7.89
N PRO A 185 0.71 -5.57 -8.09
CA PRO A 185 2.04 -5.36 -7.53
C PRO A 185 1.95 -5.28 -6.00
N ALA A 186 3.11 -5.40 -5.37
CA ALA A 186 3.29 -5.02 -3.99
C ALA A 186 4.22 -3.81 -3.88
N THR A 187 3.95 -2.93 -2.92
CA THR A 187 4.71 -1.69 -2.75
C THR A 187 4.82 -1.29 -1.29
N ASN A 188 5.93 -0.63 -0.93
CA ASN A 188 6.06 0.09 0.33
C ASN A 188 5.91 1.62 0.15
N GLY A 189 5.43 2.02 -1.03
CA GLY A 189 5.28 3.40 -1.49
C GLY A 189 6.53 4.02 -2.14
N SER A 190 7.73 3.45 -1.90
CA SER A 190 8.98 3.89 -2.56
C SER A 190 9.60 2.82 -3.48
N PHE A 191 9.37 1.55 -3.17
CA PHE A 191 9.78 0.39 -3.95
C PHE A 191 8.55 -0.40 -4.38
N VAL A 192 8.60 -0.90 -5.61
CA VAL A 192 7.55 -1.71 -6.23
C VAL A 192 8.14 -3.03 -6.67
N THR A 193 7.38 -4.11 -6.47
CA THR A 193 7.65 -5.41 -7.08
C THR A 193 6.43 -5.90 -7.84
N THR A 194 6.66 -6.50 -9.01
CA THR A 194 5.62 -7.18 -9.81
C THR A 194 5.34 -8.60 -9.30
N ARG A 195 5.97 -8.99 -8.19
CA ARG A 195 5.65 -10.25 -7.51
C ARG A 195 4.32 -10.12 -6.79
N TYR A 196 3.38 -10.99 -7.17
CA TYR A 196 2.09 -11.08 -6.54
C TYR A 196 2.23 -11.63 -5.11
N LEU A 197 1.86 -10.81 -4.14
CA LEU A 197 1.84 -11.19 -2.72
C LEU A 197 0.43 -11.49 -2.20
N GLY A 198 -0.60 -11.30 -3.03
CA GLY A 198 -1.99 -11.40 -2.58
C GLY A 198 -2.34 -12.78 -2.03
N GLU A 199 -1.83 -13.86 -2.64
CA GLU A 199 -2.03 -15.21 -2.13
C GLU A 199 -1.32 -15.46 -0.80
N ALA A 200 -0.08 -15.01 -0.66
CA ALA A 200 0.68 -15.13 0.59
C ALA A 200 -0.04 -14.39 1.74
N PHE A 201 -0.56 -13.20 1.47
CA PHE A 201 -1.30 -12.42 2.45
C PHE A 201 -2.66 -13.06 2.79
N ALA A 202 -3.36 -13.62 1.81
CA ALA A 202 -4.60 -14.36 2.07
C ALA A 202 -4.37 -15.55 3.02
N LEU A 203 -3.25 -16.28 2.86
CA LEU A 203 -2.88 -17.37 3.78
C LEU A 203 -2.53 -16.87 5.17
N VAL A 204 -1.81 -15.75 5.27
CA VAL A 204 -1.54 -15.09 6.55
C VAL A 204 -2.84 -14.70 7.24
N SER A 205 -3.81 -14.17 6.51
CA SER A 205 -5.14 -13.82 7.04
C SER A 205 -5.86 -15.04 7.63
N GLN A 206 -5.74 -16.21 7.00
CA GLN A 206 -6.35 -17.45 7.47
C GLN A 206 -5.58 -18.12 8.61
N ALA A 207 -4.25 -18.17 8.53
CA ALA A 207 -3.41 -18.97 9.42
C ALA A 207 -2.79 -18.16 10.58
N GLY A 208 -2.75 -16.83 10.49
CA GLY A 208 -2.02 -15.98 11.43
C GLY A 208 -0.51 -16.24 11.45
N ALA A 209 0.05 -16.80 10.37
CA ALA A 209 1.47 -17.15 10.27
C ALA A 209 1.98 -16.97 8.84
N TRP A 210 3.22 -16.53 8.70
CA TRP A 210 3.89 -16.49 7.40
C TRP A 210 4.33 -17.88 6.98
N GLN A 211 3.93 -18.30 5.78
CA GLN A 211 4.31 -19.57 5.18
C GLN A 211 5.22 -19.31 3.99
N GLU A 212 6.39 -19.94 3.98
CA GLU A 212 7.30 -19.90 2.85
C GLU A 212 6.64 -20.65 1.69
N ARG A 213 6.23 -19.91 0.66
CA ARG A 213 5.51 -20.46 -0.50
C ARG A 213 6.25 -20.29 -1.82
N TRP A 214 7.46 -19.72 -1.80
CA TRP A 214 8.30 -19.83 -2.99
C TRP A 214 8.64 -21.30 -3.16
N PRO A 215 8.26 -21.95 -4.27
CA PRO A 215 8.80 -23.27 -4.55
C PRO A 215 10.33 -23.09 -4.57
N THR A 216 11.02 -23.74 -3.64
CA THR A 216 12.49 -23.78 -3.60
C THR A 216 13.07 -24.32 -4.91
N THR A 217 12.24 -24.98 -5.71
CA THR A 217 12.46 -25.31 -7.11
C THR A 217 11.86 -24.24 -8.02
N TRP A 218 12.56 -23.12 -8.18
CA TRP A 218 12.43 -22.27 -9.37
C TRP A 218 13.45 -22.75 -10.42
N PRO A 219 13.03 -22.90 -11.68
CA PRO A 219 12.84 -21.73 -12.54
C PRO A 219 11.37 -21.39 -12.80
N PRO A 220 11.06 -20.17 -13.26
CA PRO A 220 9.71 -19.78 -13.69
C PRO A 220 9.25 -20.66 -14.86
N SER A 221 7.99 -21.12 -14.80
CA SER A 221 7.31 -21.83 -15.89
C SER A 221 7.15 -21.02 -17.19
N TRP A 222 7.64 -19.77 -17.22
CA TRP A 222 7.61 -18.87 -18.36
C TRP A 222 9.00 -18.66 -18.98
N LEU A 223 10.07 -19.20 -18.39
CA LEU A 223 11.31 -19.37 -19.13
C LEU A 223 11.07 -20.55 -20.08
N PRO A 224 11.19 -20.37 -21.41
CA PRO A 224 11.28 -21.52 -22.28
C PRO A 224 12.45 -22.37 -21.75
N ALA A 225 12.18 -23.62 -21.41
CA ALA A 225 13.23 -24.58 -21.14
C ALA A 225 14.22 -24.48 -22.31
N ASP A 226 15.46 -24.12 -22.01
CA ASP A 226 16.52 -24.07 -23.01
C ASP A 226 16.45 -25.36 -23.83
N ARG A 227 16.23 -25.21 -25.14
CA ARG A 227 16.30 -26.33 -26.07
C ARG A 227 17.77 -26.81 -26.09
N PRO A 228 18.00 -28.13 -26.17
CA PRO A 228 19.35 -28.69 -26.27
C PRO A 228 20.10 -28.20 -27.50
#